data_AF-A0A815WH61-F1
#
_entry.id   AF-A0A815WH61-F1
#
_cell.length_a   1.000
_cell.length_b   1.000
_cell.length_c   1.000
_cell.angle_alpha   90.00
_cell.angle_beta   90.00
_cell.angle_gamma   90.00
#
_symmetry.space_group_name_H-M   'P 1'
#
loop_
_entity.id
_entity.type
_entity.pdbx_description
1 polymer ?
#
loop_
_entity_poly.entity_id
_entity_poly.type
_entity_poly.pdbx_seq_one_letter_code
_entity_poly.pdbx_strand_id
1 'polypeptide(L)'
;MGINNLPNMKLYWSNDMVFQNTFISSIMSRNRFLQIFYNLHLANNSLEPERGSKEYSKIYKIKNFTDILRENFKKNYSFGRYGTIDESMIKFKGRSSLKQYLPLKPIKRGYKVWCLCDPITGYLFNFQIYLGKDEISGKEASLSERVVFDLISSDNFQGKYLYFDNFFTSLRLLEKLKLQKIKACGTIRPDRASIPSDFAKKNKMQRGDCESMIILNSIVFVWMDTKQVLLASNYHKENEVVSISRRLKNGQHITINCPKAIKDYNQFSHGVDRLNQRISCYNLDLNSAVKYLVGQELYKDEGIVMSSDWLNKYSNERENFIVNDEDKKVDDNEDIKKESGFDDDVDNWNESDDKPANPAVTETLLNDEIEDQTDVGIKFAPAENNRPTSVLMDMKVDELTFPKIYCGKQRRIKENVKLTYAKIAKSELRMFDRRYGRISKLFFTYKKLQTRKFSDAISITLRKTKNTRNLTATQMLNRDYINGLVHNDDAFTFLRCDRSSPAF
;
A
#
# COMPACT_ATOMS: atom_id res chain seq x y z
N MET A 1 9.39 18.17 9.34
CA MET A 1 8.00 17.73 9.49
C MET A 1 7.63 16.54 8.61
N GLY A 2 8.12 16.42 7.36
CA GLY A 2 7.86 15.21 6.55
C GLY A 2 8.56 13.94 7.08
N ILE A 3 9.82 14.09 7.50
CA ILE A 3 10.68 13.01 8.03
C ILE A 3 10.30 12.64 9.48
N ASN A 4 10.32 13.62 10.38
CA ASN A 4 9.80 13.50 11.75
C ASN A 4 8.40 14.11 11.77
N ASN A 5 7.36 13.29 12.02
CA ASN A 5 5.95 13.65 12.04
C ASN A 5 5.39 13.66 13.48
N LEU A 6 5.09 14.84 14.02
CA LEU A 6 4.42 14.99 15.31
C LEU A 6 2.88 15.07 15.17
N PRO A 7 2.09 14.68 16.20
CA PRO A 7 0.62 14.70 16.14
C PRO A 7 0.03 16.08 15.86
N ASN A 8 0.74 17.15 16.26
CA ASN A 8 0.35 18.52 16.04
C ASN A 8 1.57 19.32 15.61
N MET A 9 1.39 20.19 14.61
CA MET A 9 2.45 21.01 14.06
C MET A 9 3.05 22.00 15.06
N LYS A 10 2.31 22.43 16.09
CA LYS A 10 2.85 23.32 17.12
C LYS A 10 3.87 22.62 18.02
N LEU A 11 3.83 21.28 18.09
CA LEU A 11 4.68 20.50 18.99
C LEU A 11 6.16 20.49 18.60
N TYR A 12 6.52 20.82 17.36
CA TYR A 12 7.94 20.90 16.97
C TYR A 12 8.70 21.99 17.72
N TRP A 13 7.98 22.96 18.30
CA TRP A 13 8.51 24.01 19.17
C TRP A 13 8.17 23.79 20.65
N SER A 14 7.75 22.58 21.03
CA SER A 14 7.50 22.25 22.42
C SER A 14 8.83 22.17 23.20
N ASN A 15 8.80 22.59 24.47
CA ASN A 15 9.90 22.37 25.41
C ASN A 15 9.82 20.99 26.08
N ASP A 16 8.75 20.22 25.84
CA ASP A 16 8.62 18.85 26.30
C ASP A 16 9.63 17.95 25.57
N MET A 17 10.50 17.28 26.32
CA MET A 17 11.54 16.39 25.81
C MET A 17 11.02 15.30 24.85
N VAL A 18 9.75 14.90 24.95
CA VAL A 18 9.13 13.91 24.06
C VAL A 18 8.82 14.49 22.67
N PHE A 19 8.53 15.78 22.59
CA PHE A 19 8.05 16.45 21.38
C PHE A 19 9.05 17.45 20.81
N GLN A 20 10.00 17.91 21.61
CA GLN A 20 10.97 18.92 21.24
C GLN A 20 11.74 18.49 19.99
N ASN A 21 11.76 19.38 19.01
CA ASN A 21 12.59 19.23 17.82
C ASN A 21 13.57 20.40 17.77
N THR A 22 14.73 20.23 18.38
CA THR A 22 15.75 21.29 18.54
C THR A 22 16.18 21.89 17.21
N PHE A 23 16.29 21.07 16.16
CA PHE A 23 16.61 21.54 14.80
C PHE A 23 15.54 22.49 14.26
N ILE A 24 14.26 22.09 14.25
CA ILE A 24 13.18 22.94 13.74
C ILE A 24 13.02 24.20 14.58
N SER A 25 13.03 24.06 15.91
CA SER A 25 12.88 25.20 16.82
C SER A 25 14.02 26.20 16.72
N SER A 26 15.23 25.77 16.33
CA SER A 26 16.38 26.66 16.15
C SER A 26 16.38 27.46 14.84
N ILE A 27 15.59 27.06 13.84
CA ILE A 27 15.58 27.71 12.52
C ILE A 27 14.70 28.96 12.52
N MET A 28 13.49 28.88 13.08
CA MET A 28 12.57 30.00 13.19
C MET A 28 11.60 29.80 14.35
N SER A 29 11.06 30.88 14.90
CA SER A 29 10.06 30.79 15.96
C SER A 29 8.76 30.15 15.45
N ARG A 30 8.02 29.50 16.36
CA ARG A 30 6.72 28.87 16.06
C ARG A 30 5.76 29.88 15.42
N ASN A 31 5.71 31.09 15.96
CA ASN A 31 4.79 32.12 15.53
C ASN A 31 5.13 32.60 14.12
N ARG A 32 6.43 32.83 13.83
CA ARG A 32 6.89 33.17 12.48
C ARG A 32 6.55 32.08 11.47
N PHE A 33 6.79 30.82 11.80
CA PHE A 33 6.41 29.69 10.94
C PHE A 33 4.91 29.67 10.65
N LEU A 34 4.06 29.81 11.68
CA LEU A 34 2.60 29.80 11.52
C LEU A 34 2.11 31.00 10.70
N GLN A 35 2.68 32.19 10.90
CA GLN A 35 2.37 33.36 10.07
C GLN A 35 2.67 33.08 8.59
N ILE A 36 3.85 32.53 8.27
CA ILE A 36 4.19 32.16 6.88
C ILE A 36 3.23 31.08 6.37
N PHE A 37 2.99 30.03 7.16
CA PHE A 37 2.16 28.90 6.77
C PHE A 37 0.71 29.30 6.47
N TYR A 38 0.09 30.15 7.29
CA TYR A 38 -1.30 30.58 7.10
C TYR A 38 -1.47 31.62 6.00
N ASN A 39 -0.43 32.42 5.71
CA ASN A 39 -0.49 33.51 4.73
C ASN A 39 0.28 33.18 3.45
N LEU A 40 0.63 31.91 3.20
CA LEU A 40 1.32 31.51 1.98
C LEU A 40 0.34 31.57 0.79
N HIS A 41 0.61 32.47 -0.15
CA HIS A 41 -0.12 32.61 -1.41
C HIS A 41 0.78 32.30 -2.60
N LEU A 42 0.26 31.52 -3.55
CA LEU A 42 0.98 31.13 -4.79
C LEU A 42 0.43 31.83 -6.05
N ALA A 43 -0.57 32.70 -5.88
CA ALA A 43 -1.18 33.47 -6.95
C ALA A 43 -1.63 34.84 -6.45
N ASN A 44 -1.69 35.81 -7.36
CA ASN A 44 -2.26 37.13 -7.08
C ASN A 44 -3.80 37.05 -7.20
N ASN A 45 -4.50 37.18 -6.08
CA ASN A 45 -5.97 37.11 -6.04
C ASN A 45 -6.62 38.28 -6.79
N SER A 46 -5.96 39.44 -6.92
CA SER A 46 -6.48 40.59 -7.67
C SER A 46 -6.55 40.36 -9.17
N LEU A 47 -5.85 39.33 -9.68
CA LEU A 47 -5.84 38.94 -11.09
C LEU A 47 -6.66 37.67 -11.34
N GLU A 48 -7.39 37.15 -10.33
CA GLU A 48 -8.23 35.96 -10.50
C GLU A 48 -9.36 36.25 -11.50
N PRO A 49 -9.43 35.53 -12.64
CA PRO A 49 -10.48 35.76 -13.62
C PRO A 49 -11.86 35.50 -13.03
N GLU A 50 -12.88 36.20 -13.53
CA GLU A 50 -14.24 36.01 -13.06
C GLU A 50 -14.74 34.58 -13.30
N ARG A 51 -15.49 34.04 -12.33
CA ARG A 51 -16.07 32.69 -12.45
C ARG A 51 -16.97 32.61 -13.68
N GLY A 52 -16.71 31.62 -14.54
CA GLY A 52 -17.47 31.41 -15.78
C GLY A 52 -16.84 32.06 -17.01
N SER A 53 -15.83 32.91 -16.83
CA SER A 53 -14.99 33.36 -17.96
C SER A 53 -14.19 32.19 -18.54
N LYS A 54 -13.79 32.32 -19.81
CA LYS A 54 -12.98 31.30 -20.52
C LYS A 54 -11.60 31.11 -19.87
N GLU A 55 -11.10 32.12 -19.18
CA GLU A 55 -9.77 32.15 -18.55
C GLU A 55 -9.80 31.62 -17.11
N TYR A 56 -10.99 31.47 -16.52
CA TYR A 56 -11.15 30.98 -15.16
C TYR A 56 -10.73 29.51 -15.02
N SER A 57 -9.94 29.24 -13.99
CA SER A 57 -9.55 27.87 -13.60
C SER A 57 -9.92 27.61 -12.15
N LYS A 58 -10.56 26.47 -11.86
CA LYS A 58 -10.86 26.03 -10.48
C LYS A 58 -9.59 25.84 -9.61
N ILE A 59 -8.42 25.76 -10.24
CA ILE A 59 -7.12 25.65 -9.58
C ILE A 59 -6.27 26.91 -9.75
N TYR A 60 -6.85 28.07 -10.11
CA TYR A 60 -6.13 29.34 -10.33
C TYR A 60 -5.06 29.61 -9.28
N LYS A 61 -5.42 29.46 -8.00
CA LYS A 61 -4.55 29.70 -6.84
C LYS A 61 -3.26 28.88 -6.81
N ILE A 62 -3.20 27.76 -7.51
CA ILE A 62 -2.03 26.88 -7.59
C ILE A 62 -1.57 26.64 -9.03
N LYS A 63 -2.26 27.22 -10.03
CA LYS A 63 -2.07 26.88 -11.44
C LYS A 63 -0.64 27.14 -11.89
N ASN A 64 -0.14 28.35 -11.66
CA ASN A 64 1.24 28.72 -12.02
C ASN A 64 2.27 27.79 -11.37
N PHE A 65 2.07 27.48 -10.08
CA PHE A 65 2.95 26.55 -9.37
C PHE A 65 2.90 25.14 -9.96
N THR A 66 1.71 24.63 -10.28
CA THR A 66 1.58 23.31 -10.92
C THR A 66 2.18 23.28 -12.32
N ASP A 67 2.09 24.35 -13.09
CA ASP A 67 2.67 24.45 -14.43
C ASP A 67 4.22 24.44 -14.33
N ILE A 68 4.80 25.20 -13.40
CA ILE A 68 6.25 25.17 -13.11
C ILE A 68 6.72 23.76 -12.71
N LEU A 69 5.98 23.07 -11.85
CA LEU A 69 6.32 21.70 -11.46
C LEU A 69 6.30 20.75 -12.67
N ARG A 70 5.25 20.82 -13.50
CA ARG A 70 5.13 19.98 -14.70
C ARG A 70 6.26 20.21 -15.68
N GLU A 71 6.62 21.47 -15.93
CA GLU A 71 7.75 21.82 -16.80
C GLU A 71 9.07 21.29 -16.26
N ASN A 72 9.33 21.48 -14.96
CA ASN A 72 10.54 20.98 -14.32
C ASN A 72 10.60 19.44 -14.30
N PHE A 73 9.48 18.76 -14.08
CA PHE A 73 9.45 17.30 -14.08
C PHE A 73 9.81 16.73 -15.46
N LYS A 74 9.35 17.37 -16.53
CA LYS A 74 9.69 17.00 -17.91
C LYS A 74 11.13 17.35 -18.25
N LYS A 75 11.58 18.56 -17.90
CA LYS A 75 12.91 19.08 -18.23
C LYS A 75 14.04 18.27 -17.58
N ASN A 76 13.85 17.84 -16.33
CA ASN A 76 14.90 17.20 -15.53
C ASN A 76 14.89 15.67 -15.60
N TYR A 77 14.06 15.07 -16.45
CA TYR A 77 14.00 13.62 -16.61
C TYR A 77 13.92 13.21 -18.07
N SER A 78 14.88 12.39 -18.51
CA SER A 78 14.82 11.78 -19.83
C SER A 78 13.85 10.60 -19.79
N PHE A 79 12.64 10.81 -20.31
CA PHE A 79 11.60 9.79 -20.27
C PHE A 79 11.97 8.58 -21.12
N GLY A 80 12.09 7.42 -20.46
CA GLY A 80 12.48 6.17 -21.09
C GLY A 80 11.49 5.63 -22.11
N ARG A 81 11.68 4.35 -22.47
CA ARG A 81 10.89 3.66 -23.50
C ARG A 81 9.45 3.36 -23.08
N TYR A 82 9.21 3.20 -21.78
CA TYR A 82 7.96 2.71 -21.22
C TYR A 82 7.32 3.78 -20.32
N GLY A 83 6.00 3.89 -20.35
CA GLY A 83 5.24 4.83 -19.54
C GLY A 83 3.94 4.23 -19.02
N THR A 84 3.53 4.63 -17.83
CA THR A 84 2.26 4.22 -17.21
C THR A 84 1.37 5.44 -17.01
N ILE A 85 0.09 5.34 -17.37
CA ILE A 85 -0.93 6.33 -16.99
C ILE A 85 -1.95 5.70 -16.07
N ASP A 86 -2.11 6.29 -14.89
CA ASP A 86 -3.14 5.93 -13.91
C ASP A 86 -3.44 7.15 -13.00
N GLU A 87 -4.34 6.97 -12.04
CA GLU A 87 -4.70 7.97 -11.04
C GLU A 87 -3.93 7.86 -9.71
N SER A 88 -3.67 9.02 -9.12
CA SER A 88 -3.24 9.19 -7.73
C SER A 88 -4.28 9.98 -6.93
N MET A 89 -4.24 9.84 -5.60
CA MET A 89 -5.16 10.48 -4.66
C MET A 89 -4.41 11.28 -3.61
N ILE A 90 -4.66 12.60 -3.56
CA ILE A 90 -4.14 13.48 -2.52
C ILE A 90 -5.17 13.60 -1.41
N LYS A 91 -4.86 13.10 -0.22
CA LYS A 91 -5.79 13.08 0.92
C LYS A 91 -6.23 14.49 1.31
N PHE A 92 -7.54 14.72 1.31
CA PHE A 92 -8.14 15.97 1.77
C PHE A 92 -9.51 15.71 2.38
N LYS A 93 -9.77 16.28 3.56
CA LYS A 93 -11.03 16.08 4.31
C LYS A 93 -11.93 17.31 4.37
N GLY A 94 -11.43 18.50 4.03
CA GLY A 94 -12.20 19.74 4.09
C GLY A 94 -13.29 19.86 3.03
N ARG A 95 -13.93 21.04 3.00
CA ARG A 95 -14.93 21.41 1.98
C ARG A 95 -14.21 21.85 0.70
N SER A 96 -14.45 21.15 -0.41
CA SER A 96 -13.96 21.52 -1.73
C SER A 96 -14.80 20.84 -2.80
N SER A 97 -15.15 21.56 -3.86
CA SER A 97 -15.88 21.04 -5.01
C SER A 97 -15.06 20.07 -5.88
N LEU A 98 -13.73 20.08 -5.74
CA LEU A 98 -12.83 19.19 -6.48
C LEU A 98 -12.61 17.84 -5.77
N LYS A 99 -13.09 17.70 -4.54
CA LYS A 99 -12.94 16.46 -3.75
C LYS A 99 -13.69 15.32 -4.41
N GLN A 100 -13.02 14.19 -4.60
CA GLN A 100 -13.55 12.94 -5.14
C GLN A 100 -13.61 11.85 -4.08
N TYR A 101 -14.52 10.90 -4.26
CA TYR A 101 -14.60 9.66 -3.48
C TYR A 101 -14.30 8.45 -4.36
N LEU A 102 -13.22 7.73 -4.05
CA LEU A 102 -12.84 6.47 -4.71
C LEU A 102 -12.73 5.36 -3.65
N PRO A 103 -13.79 4.54 -3.46
CA PRO A 103 -13.87 3.61 -2.33
C PRO A 103 -12.79 2.52 -2.33
N LEU A 104 -12.26 2.18 -3.50
CA LEU A 104 -11.30 1.10 -3.71
C LEU A 104 -9.84 1.55 -3.63
N LYS A 105 -9.55 2.85 -3.57
CA LYS A 105 -8.19 3.35 -3.36
C LYS A 105 -7.90 3.48 -1.84
N PRO A 106 -6.64 3.29 -1.39
CA PRO A 106 -6.28 3.44 0.02
C PRO A 106 -6.66 4.81 0.61
N ILE A 107 -6.49 5.87 -0.17
CA ILE A 107 -7.00 7.22 0.13
C ILE A 107 -8.35 7.37 -0.55
N LYS A 108 -9.42 7.16 0.22
CA LYS A 108 -10.79 7.15 -0.33
C LYS A 108 -11.33 8.53 -0.68
N ARG A 109 -10.96 9.58 0.07
CA ARG A 109 -11.48 10.95 -0.09
C ARG A 109 -10.33 11.94 -0.27
N GLY A 110 -10.36 12.72 -1.34
CA GLY A 110 -9.28 13.64 -1.67
C GLY A 110 -9.36 14.24 -3.06
N TYR A 111 -8.28 14.88 -3.51
CA TYR A 111 -8.14 15.34 -4.89
C TYR A 111 -7.64 14.21 -5.77
N LYS A 112 -8.33 13.98 -6.89
CA LYS A 112 -7.90 13.02 -7.90
C LYS A 112 -6.91 13.69 -8.86
N VAL A 113 -5.80 13.03 -9.14
CA VAL A 113 -4.76 13.50 -10.05
C VAL A 113 -4.47 12.40 -11.06
N TRP A 114 -4.47 12.74 -12.35
CA TRP A 114 -3.99 11.85 -13.41
C TRP A 114 -2.49 11.97 -13.50
N CYS A 115 -1.79 10.84 -13.57
CA CYS A 115 -0.33 10.79 -13.53
C CYS A 115 0.18 10.01 -14.73
N LEU A 116 1.24 10.52 -15.35
CA LEU A 116 2.09 9.79 -16.28
C LEU A 116 3.42 9.55 -15.59
N CYS A 117 3.74 8.28 -15.34
CA CYS A 117 4.93 7.87 -14.61
C CYS A 117 5.84 6.98 -15.45
N ASP A 118 7.12 7.00 -15.10
CA ASP A 118 8.04 5.93 -15.46
C ASP A 118 7.65 4.65 -14.67
N PRO A 119 7.44 3.50 -15.33
CA PRO A 119 7.00 2.28 -14.67
C PRO A 119 8.03 1.67 -13.72
N ILE A 120 9.32 1.85 -14.00
CA ILE A 120 10.42 1.22 -13.26
C ILE A 120 10.76 2.05 -12.02
N THR A 121 10.91 3.36 -12.20
CA THR A 121 11.33 4.26 -11.11
C THR A 121 10.14 4.82 -10.34
N GLY A 122 8.94 4.86 -10.93
CA GLY A 122 7.80 5.59 -10.38
C GLY A 122 7.98 7.12 -10.44
N TYR A 123 8.92 7.62 -11.26
CA TYR A 123 9.10 9.06 -11.46
C TYR A 123 7.88 9.68 -12.12
N LEU A 124 7.34 10.75 -11.54
CA LEU A 124 6.20 11.47 -12.08
C LEU A 124 6.66 12.42 -13.20
N PHE A 125 6.40 12.05 -14.45
CA PHE A 125 6.83 12.84 -15.61
C PHE A 125 5.85 13.97 -15.94
N ASN A 126 4.55 13.69 -15.88
CA ASN A 126 3.51 14.69 -16.12
C ASN A 126 2.28 14.35 -15.28
N PHE A 127 1.46 15.35 -14.97
CA PHE A 127 0.22 15.15 -14.24
C PHE A 127 -0.85 16.18 -14.61
N GLN A 128 -2.10 15.86 -14.30
CA GLN A 128 -3.25 16.74 -14.49
C GLN A 128 -4.22 16.56 -13.32
N ILE A 129 -4.55 17.66 -12.62
CA ILE A 129 -5.55 17.62 -11.55
C ILE A 129 -6.94 17.47 -12.16
N TYR A 130 -7.74 16.55 -11.62
CA TYR A 130 -9.11 16.37 -12.08
C TYR A 130 -10.01 17.50 -11.53
N LEU A 131 -10.63 18.26 -12.43
CA LEU A 131 -11.43 19.45 -12.10
C LEU A 131 -12.95 19.20 -12.03
N GLY A 132 -13.36 17.93 -12.11
CA GLY A 132 -14.75 17.54 -12.27
C GLY A 132 -15.13 17.34 -13.75
N LYS A 133 -16.42 17.23 -14.03
CA LYS A 133 -16.94 17.20 -15.40
C LYS A 133 -16.95 18.63 -15.94
N ASP A 134 -16.30 18.86 -17.07
CA ASP A 134 -16.42 20.10 -17.83
C ASP A 134 -17.55 19.92 -18.86
N GLU A 135 -18.54 20.80 -18.84
CA GLU A 135 -19.64 20.79 -19.84
C GLU A 135 -19.16 21.24 -21.23
N ILE A 136 -17.96 21.82 -21.31
CA ILE A 136 -17.41 22.52 -22.48
C ILE A 136 -16.53 21.60 -23.36
N SER A 137 -16.06 20.47 -22.84
CA SER A 137 -15.22 19.55 -23.63
C SER A 137 -16.05 18.88 -24.74
N GLY A 138 -15.73 19.24 -25.99
CA GLY A 138 -16.46 18.85 -27.20
C GLY A 138 -16.77 17.35 -27.31
N LYS A 139 -17.92 17.06 -27.93
CA LYS A 139 -18.58 15.75 -28.04
C LYS A 139 -17.76 14.64 -28.73
N GLU A 140 -16.54 14.90 -29.19
CA GLU A 140 -15.81 14.00 -30.10
C GLU A 140 -14.84 13.02 -29.41
N ALA A 141 -14.34 13.32 -28.20
CA ALA A 141 -13.39 12.47 -27.49
C ALA A 141 -13.84 12.14 -26.06
N SER A 142 -13.65 10.88 -25.65
CA SER A 142 -13.93 10.48 -24.26
C SER A 142 -12.96 11.17 -23.28
N LEU A 143 -13.40 11.39 -22.03
CA LEU A 143 -12.56 12.00 -20.98
C LEU A 143 -11.21 11.29 -20.84
N SER A 144 -11.21 9.96 -20.85
CA SER A 144 -9.98 9.17 -20.74
C SER A 144 -9.04 9.40 -21.92
N GLU A 145 -9.56 9.43 -23.14
CA GLU A 145 -8.78 9.68 -24.35
C GLU A 145 -8.13 11.07 -24.31
N ARG A 146 -8.90 12.11 -23.96
CA ARG A 146 -8.38 13.47 -23.80
C ARG A 146 -7.24 13.51 -22.79
N VAL A 147 -7.43 12.92 -21.61
CA VAL A 147 -6.41 12.91 -20.54
C VAL A 147 -5.13 12.22 -21.01
N VAL A 148 -5.23 11.11 -21.74
CA VAL A 148 -4.05 10.42 -22.27
C VAL A 148 -3.28 11.34 -23.23
N PHE A 149 -3.97 11.98 -24.18
CA PHE A 149 -3.33 12.89 -25.12
C PHE A 149 -2.77 14.14 -24.42
N ASP A 150 -3.47 14.73 -23.46
CA ASP A 150 -2.99 15.87 -22.67
C ASP A 150 -1.69 15.53 -21.91
N LEU A 151 -1.61 14.32 -21.35
CA LEU A 151 -0.44 13.87 -20.59
C LEU A 151 0.79 13.59 -21.47
N ILE A 152 0.60 13.20 -22.73
CA ILE A 152 1.70 12.90 -23.68
C ILE A 152 1.96 14.04 -24.68
N SER A 153 1.13 15.08 -24.70
CA SER A 153 1.07 16.15 -25.71
C SER A 153 2.37 16.94 -25.93
N SER A 154 3.29 16.93 -24.97
CA SER A 154 4.46 17.81 -24.95
C SER A 154 5.76 17.20 -25.48
N ASP A 155 5.78 15.91 -25.81
CA ASP A 155 7.04 15.19 -26.04
C ASP A 155 6.95 14.18 -27.19
N ASN A 156 8.10 13.87 -27.80
CA ASN A 156 8.21 12.86 -28.85
C ASN A 156 7.96 11.44 -28.28
N PHE A 157 6.69 11.11 -28.02
CA PHE A 157 6.24 9.78 -27.59
C PHE A 157 6.23 8.75 -28.72
N GLN A 158 6.61 9.15 -29.93
CA GLN A 158 6.72 8.26 -31.08
C GLN A 158 7.66 7.08 -30.76
N GLY A 159 7.20 5.86 -31.00
CA GLY A 159 7.97 4.64 -30.76
C GLY A 159 7.95 4.13 -29.31
N LYS A 160 7.45 4.93 -28.34
CA LYS A 160 7.34 4.56 -26.93
C LYS A 160 6.16 3.62 -26.66
N TYR A 161 6.14 3.05 -25.45
CA TYR A 161 5.22 2.04 -24.98
C TYR A 161 4.43 2.58 -23.79
N LEU A 162 3.11 2.60 -23.89
CA LEU A 162 2.22 3.09 -22.84
C LEU A 162 1.36 1.96 -22.26
N TYR A 163 1.20 1.99 -20.95
CA TYR A 163 0.38 1.03 -20.21
C TYR A 163 -0.69 1.76 -19.40
N PHE A 164 -1.91 1.23 -19.45
CA PHE A 164 -3.08 1.85 -18.83
C PHE A 164 -3.95 0.86 -18.07
N ASP A 165 -4.70 1.34 -17.08
CA ASP A 165 -5.83 0.56 -16.53
C ASP A 165 -7.11 0.71 -17.38
N ASN A 166 -8.09 -0.13 -17.11
CA ASN A 166 -9.38 -0.28 -17.78
C ASN A 166 -10.21 1.01 -17.90
N PHE A 167 -9.98 1.99 -17.03
CA PHE A 167 -10.60 3.31 -17.13
C PHE A 167 -10.22 4.00 -18.45
N PHE A 168 -8.94 3.89 -18.83
CA PHE A 168 -8.40 4.56 -20.01
C PHE A 168 -8.55 3.72 -21.28
N THR A 169 -8.39 2.41 -21.16
CA THR A 169 -8.30 1.53 -22.33
C THR A 169 -9.60 1.48 -23.13
N SER A 170 -9.50 1.83 -24.41
CA SER A 170 -10.52 1.60 -25.43
C SER A 170 -9.85 1.27 -26.77
N LEU A 171 -10.52 0.49 -27.61
CA LEU A 171 -9.97 0.12 -28.92
C LEU A 171 -9.76 1.34 -29.84
N ARG A 172 -10.64 2.35 -29.74
CA ARG A 172 -10.50 3.62 -30.46
C ARG A 172 -9.25 4.40 -30.03
N LEU A 173 -8.98 4.48 -28.73
CA LEU A 173 -7.75 5.09 -28.22
C LEU A 173 -6.51 4.35 -28.73
N LEU A 174 -6.52 3.01 -28.68
CA LEU A 174 -5.40 2.18 -29.15
C LEU A 174 -5.11 2.37 -30.64
N GLU A 175 -6.15 2.51 -31.46
CA GLU A 175 -6.04 2.81 -32.90
C GLU A 175 -5.42 4.20 -33.13
N LYS A 176 -5.91 5.24 -32.45
CA LYS A 176 -5.36 6.60 -32.56
C LYS A 176 -3.88 6.66 -32.13
N LEU A 177 -3.53 5.99 -31.04
CA LEU A 177 -2.14 5.88 -30.59
C LEU A 177 -1.26 5.16 -31.63
N LYS A 178 -1.79 4.11 -32.27
CA LYS A 178 -1.09 3.39 -33.34
C LYS A 178 -0.80 4.29 -34.54
N LEU A 179 -1.75 5.14 -34.93
CA LEU A 179 -1.56 6.14 -36.01
C LEU A 179 -0.43 7.14 -35.67
N GLN A 180 -0.28 7.49 -34.39
CA GLN A 180 0.84 8.30 -33.90
C GLN A 180 2.14 7.50 -33.64
N LYS A 181 2.18 6.22 -34.07
CA LYS A 181 3.29 5.27 -33.87
C LYS A 181 3.63 5.08 -32.38
N ILE A 182 2.64 5.21 -31.50
CA ILE A 182 2.73 4.94 -30.06
C ILE A 182 2.18 3.55 -29.80
N LYS A 183 2.97 2.74 -29.11
CA LYS A 183 2.60 1.38 -28.74
C LYS A 183 1.87 1.43 -27.41
N ALA A 184 0.75 0.76 -27.30
CA ALA A 184 -0.08 0.79 -26.11
C ALA A 184 -0.69 -0.56 -25.75
N CYS A 185 -0.85 -0.79 -24.45
CA CYS A 185 -1.45 -1.99 -23.89
C CYS A 185 -2.19 -1.66 -22.60
N GLY A 186 -3.36 -2.26 -22.38
CA GLY A 186 -4.11 -2.04 -21.15
C GLY A 186 -5.18 -3.09 -20.92
N THR A 187 -5.59 -3.23 -19.66
CA THR A 187 -6.78 -4.03 -19.32
C THR A 187 -8.00 -3.40 -19.96
N ILE A 188 -8.93 -4.22 -20.45
CA ILE A 188 -10.16 -3.72 -21.09
C ILE A 188 -11.38 -4.39 -20.48
N ARG A 189 -12.45 -3.61 -20.29
CA ARG A 189 -13.68 -4.16 -19.71
C ARG A 189 -14.43 -5.01 -20.74
N PRO A 190 -15.00 -6.16 -20.34
CA PRO A 190 -15.75 -7.05 -21.23
C PRO A 190 -17.01 -6.42 -21.86
N ASP A 191 -17.56 -5.39 -21.24
CA ASP A 191 -18.80 -4.70 -21.62
C ASP A 191 -18.57 -3.52 -22.59
N ARG A 192 -17.34 -3.33 -23.09
CA ARG A 192 -17.06 -2.29 -24.09
C ARG A 192 -17.73 -2.66 -25.43
N ALA A 193 -18.51 -1.72 -25.98
CA ALA A 193 -19.38 -1.90 -27.15
C ALA A 193 -18.72 -2.50 -28.42
N SER A 194 -17.39 -2.44 -28.53
CA SER A 194 -16.64 -2.94 -29.69
C SER A 194 -16.17 -4.40 -29.55
N ILE A 195 -16.46 -5.10 -28.45
CA ILE A 195 -16.02 -6.48 -28.21
C ILE A 195 -17.24 -7.41 -28.17
N PRO A 196 -17.30 -8.47 -29.00
CA PRO A 196 -18.38 -9.44 -28.94
C PRO A 196 -18.48 -10.09 -27.55
N SER A 197 -19.68 -10.15 -26.97
CA SER A 197 -19.91 -10.66 -25.61
C SER A 197 -19.44 -12.11 -25.43
N ASP A 198 -19.67 -12.94 -26.45
CA ASP A 198 -19.39 -14.37 -26.43
C ASP A 198 -17.88 -14.66 -26.51
N PHE A 199 -17.13 -13.71 -27.06
CA PHE A 199 -15.68 -13.70 -27.01
C PHE A 199 -15.19 -13.19 -25.64
N ALA A 200 -15.77 -12.09 -25.15
CA ALA A 200 -15.31 -11.42 -23.93
C ALA A 200 -15.63 -12.17 -22.63
N LYS A 201 -16.60 -13.09 -22.62
CA LYS A 201 -17.01 -13.85 -21.43
C LYS A 201 -16.91 -15.35 -21.68
N LYS A 202 -15.88 -15.97 -21.12
CA LYS A 202 -15.56 -17.38 -21.27
C LYS A 202 -15.81 -18.13 -19.97
N ASN A 203 -16.62 -19.19 -20.07
CA ASN A 203 -17.03 -20.00 -18.91
C ASN A 203 -16.34 -21.38 -18.86
N LYS A 204 -15.62 -21.77 -19.91
CA LYS A 204 -15.06 -23.13 -20.07
C LYS A 204 -13.54 -23.18 -20.20
N MET A 205 -12.84 -22.06 -20.04
CA MET A 205 -11.38 -22.02 -20.14
C MET A 205 -10.71 -22.58 -18.89
N GLN A 206 -9.65 -23.36 -19.08
CA GLN A 206 -8.77 -23.80 -18.02
C GLN A 206 -7.70 -22.75 -17.74
N ARG A 207 -7.08 -22.82 -16.55
CA ARG A 207 -6.00 -21.90 -16.18
C ARG A 207 -4.82 -22.05 -17.14
N GLY A 208 -4.39 -20.95 -17.73
CA GLY A 208 -3.35 -20.88 -18.75
C GLY A 208 -3.88 -20.79 -20.17
N ASP A 209 -5.16 -21.11 -20.40
CA ASP A 209 -5.77 -20.97 -21.71
C ASP A 209 -5.79 -19.50 -22.14
N CYS A 210 -5.59 -19.29 -23.44
CA CYS A 210 -5.69 -17.98 -24.06
C CYS A 210 -6.49 -18.08 -25.36
N GLU A 211 -7.36 -17.11 -25.57
CA GLU A 211 -7.95 -16.82 -26.87
C GLU A 211 -7.65 -15.36 -27.25
N SER A 212 -7.56 -15.05 -28.53
CA SER A 212 -7.37 -13.69 -29.02
C SER A 212 -8.24 -13.39 -30.23
N MET A 213 -8.52 -12.10 -30.42
CA MET A 213 -9.27 -11.60 -31.56
C MET A 213 -8.70 -10.25 -31.99
N ILE A 214 -8.55 -10.06 -33.30
CA ILE A 214 -8.13 -8.77 -33.87
C ILE A 214 -9.38 -7.92 -34.10
N ILE A 215 -9.42 -6.74 -33.48
CA ILE A 215 -10.51 -5.77 -33.56
C ILE A 215 -9.90 -4.37 -33.70
N LEU A 216 -10.30 -3.60 -34.73
CA LEU A 216 -9.81 -2.24 -34.98
C LEU A 216 -8.27 -2.13 -34.94
N ASN A 217 -7.59 -3.02 -35.69
CA ASN A 217 -6.13 -3.09 -35.77
C ASN A 217 -5.40 -3.29 -34.43
N SER A 218 -6.12 -3.74 -33.40
CA SER A 218 -5.62 -4.09 -32.07
C SER A 218 -5.97 -5.55 -31.77
N ILE A 219 -5.17 -6.21 -30.96
CA ILE A 219 -5.46 -7.57 -30.48
C ILE A 219 -6.08 -7.47 -29.10
N VAL A 220 -7.22 -8.12 -28.91
CA VAL A 220 -7.81 -8.36 -27.60
C VAL A 220 -7.49 -9.79 -27.19
N PHE A 221 -6.85 -9.95 -26.04
CA PHE A 221 -6.52 -11.23 -25.43
C PHE A 221 -7.52 -11.51 -24.30
N VAL A 222 -8.01 -12.74 -24.27
CA VAL A 222 -8.73 -13.33 -23.14
C VAL A 222 -7.83 -14.42 -22.58
N TRP A 223 -7.28 -14.20 -21.40
CA TRP A 223 -6.39 -15.15 -20.74
C TRP A 223 -7.00 -15.59 -19.41
N MET A 224 -6.95 -16.88 -19.11
CA MET A 224 -7.52 -17.43 -17.88
C MET A 224 -6.42 -17.66 -16.85
N ASP A 225 -6.35 -16.83 -15.80
CA ASP A 225 -5.56 -17.16 -14.61
C ASP A 225 -6.43 -17.90 -13.58
N THR A 226 -6.44 -17.48 -12.31
CA THR A 226 -7.52 -17.88 -11.39
C THR A 226 -8.85 -17.21 -11.72
N LYS A 227 -8.80 -16.07 -12.41
CA LYS A 227 -9.93 -15.36 -13.00
C LYS A 227 -9.57 -14.95 -14.43
N GLN A 228 -10.60 -14.72 -15.24
CA GLN A 228 -10.43 -14.26 -16.61
C GLN A 228 -9.84 -12.84 -16.67
N VAL A 229 -8.89 -12.63 -17.57
CA VAL A 229 -8.21 -11.37 -17.87
C VAL A 229 -8.54 -10.94 -19.28
N LEU A 230 -9.02 -9.71 -19.45
CA LEU A 230 -9.12 -9.08 -20.76
C LEU A 230 -8.08 -7.99 -20.91
N LEU A 231 -7.26 -8.09 -21.95
CA LEU A 231 -6.20 -7.15 -22.25
C LEU A 231 -6.28 -6.77 -23.73
N ALA A 232 -6.14 -5.49 -24.05
CA ALA A 232 -6.07 -5.02 -25.42
C ALA A 232 -4.68 -4.43 -25.70
N SER A 233 -4.14 -4.66 -26.89
CA SER A 233 -2.87 -4.09 -27.33
C SER A 233 -2.85 -3.80 -28.82
N ASN A 234 -2.17 -2.71 -29.21
CA ASN A 234 -2.02 -2.31 -30.61
C ASN A 234 -0.73 -2.80 -31.28
N TYR A 235 0.16 -3.47 -30.55
CA TYR A 235 1.52 -3.82 -31.02
C TYR A 235 1.99 -5.25 -30.74
N HIS A 236 1.40 -5.97 -29.78
CA HIS A 236 1.73 -7.38 -29.55
C HIS A 236 1.22 -8.26 -30.68
N LYS A 237 1.76 -9.48 -30.77
CA LYS A 237 1.30 -10.50 -31.73
C LYS A 237 0.55 -11.62 -31.01
N GLU A 238 -0.37 -12.26 -31.73
CA GLU A 238 -1.21 -13.36 -31.24
C GLU A 238 -0.39 -14.57 -30.76
N ASN A 239 0.64 -14.97 -31.53
CA ASN A 239 1.42 -16.17 -31.25
C ASN A 239 2.58 -15.96 -30.25
N GLU A 240 2.69 -14.79 -29.62
CA GLU A 240 3.72 -14.52 -28.62
C GLU A 240 3.29 -15.06 -27.24
N VAL A 241 3.63 -16.33 -26.97
CA VAL A 241 3.37 -17.00 -25.69
C VAL A 241 4.66 -17.08 -24.88
N VAL A 242 4.55 -16.86 -23.58
CA VAL A 242 5.63 -16.97 -22.60
C VAL A 242 5.17 -17.78 -21.40
N SER A 243 6.10 -18.47 -20.74
CA SER A 243 5.80 -19.18 -19.50
C SER A 243 6.07 -18.28 -18.30
N ILE A 244 5.14 -18.24 -17.36
CA ILE A 244 5.23 -17.50 -16.10
C ILE A 244 5.09 -18.45 -14.91
N SER A 245 5.76 -18.12 -13.81
CA SER A 245 5.63 -18.83 -12.53
C SER A 245 4.49 -18.20 -11.72
N ARG A 246 3.60 -19.03 -11.19
CA ARG A 246 2.50 -18.61 -10.31
C ARG A 246 2.52 -19.41 -9.02
N ARG A 247 2.36 -18.72 -7.89
CA ARG A 247 2.28 -19.37 -6.58
C ARG A 247 0.84 -19.83 -6.32
N LEU A 248 0.69 -21.08 -5.93
CA LEU A 248 -0.56 -21.64 -5.48
C LEU A 248 -0.81 -21.31 -4.00
N LYS A 249 -2.07 -21.44 -3.56
CA LYS A 249 -2.46 -21.21 -2.16
C LYS A 249 -1.71 -22.10 -1.16
N ASN A 250 -1.21 -23.25 -1.61
CA ASN A 250 -0.41 -24.18 -0.82
C ASN A 250 1.11 -23.84 -0.81
N GLY A 251 1.51 -22.74 -1.43
CA GLY A 251 2.91 -22.29 -1.53
C GLY A 251 3.72 -22.93 -2.67
N GLN A 252 3.15 -23.88 -3.42
CA GLN A 252 3.83 -24.47 -4.57
C GLN A 252 3.83 -23.51 -5.76
N HIS A 253 4.86 -23.57 -6.59
CA HIS A 253 4.93 -22.82 -7.84
C HIS A 253 4.53 -23.71 -9.01
N ILE A 254 3.66 -23.19 -9.87
CA ILE A 254 3.32 -23.83 -11.14
C ILE A 254 3.74 -22.93 -12.29
N THR A 255 4.17 -23.55 -13.37
CA THR A 255 4.48 -22.86 -14.63
C THR A 255 3.24 -22.87 -15.50
N ILE A 256 2.82 -21.70 -15.96
CA ILE A 256 1.63 -21.51 -16.77
C ILE A 256 2.00 -20.71 -18.01
N ASN A 257 1.44 -21.07 -19.16
CA ASN A 257 1.58 -20.27 -20.37
C ASN A 257 0.68 -19.03 -20.30
N CYS A 258 1.21 -17.90 -20.76
CA CYS A 258 0.45 -16.65 -20.89
C CYS A 258 0.89 -15.90 -22.15
N PRO A 259 0.03 -15.05 -22.72
CA PRO A 259 0.45 -14.09 -23.74
C PRO A 259 1.57 -13.20 -23.23
N LYS A 260 2.53 -12.87 -24.09
CA LYS A 260 3.57 -11.88 -23.81
C LYS A 260 2.97 -10.53 -23.41
N ALA A 261 1.82 -10.17 -23.99
CA ALA A 261 1.11 -8.95 -23.64
C ALA A 261 0.75 -8.87 -22.15
N ILE A 262 0.38 -9.99 -21.52
CA ILE A 262 0.08 -10.05 -20.09
C ILE A 262 1.34 -9.85 -19.26
N LYS A 263 2.45 -10.50 -19.64
CA LYS A 263 3.74 -10.35 -18.97
C LYS A 263 4.24 -8.89 -19.04
N ASP A 264 4.22 -8.30 -20.23
CA ASP A 264 4.65 -6.92 -20.43
C ASP A 264 3.72 -5.95 -19.68
N TYR A 265 2.41 -6.21 -19.63
CA TYR A 265 1.48 -5.43 -18.84
C TYR A 265 1.84 -5.44 -17.35
N ASN A 266 1.95 -6.62 -16.75
CA ASN A 266 2.29 -6.74 -15.32
C ASN A 266 3.61 -6.05 -14.96
N GLN A 267 4.59 -6.11 -15.87
CA GLN A 267 5.88 -5.47 -15.65
C GLN A 267 5.79 -3.93 -15.65
N PHE A 268 4.95 -3.33 -16.50
CA PHE A 268 4.99 -1.89 -16.79
C PHE A 268 3.72 -1.11 -16.45
N SER A 269 2.67 -1.73 -15.88
CA SER A 269 1.42 -1.05 -15.53
C SER A 269 1.40 -0.38 -14.15
N HIS A 270 2.47 -0.51 -13.35
CA HIS A 270 2.45 -0.17 -11.91
C HIS A 270 3.22 1.10 -11.53
N GLY A 271 3.63 1.93 -12.49
CA GLY A 271 4.45 3.13 -12.22
C GLY A 271 3.82 4.11 -11.23
N VAL A 272 2.50 4.34 -11.35
CA VAL A 272 1.76 5.25 -10.45
C VAL A 272 1.59 4.66 -9.05
N ASP A 273 1.38 3.34 -8.93
CA ASP A 273 1.36 2.68 -7.63
C ASP A 273 2.72 2.76 -6.92
N ARG A 274 3.82 2.66 -7.68
CA ARG A 274 5.18 2.83 -7.18
C ARG A 274 5.42 4.27 -6.68
N LEU A 275 4.94 5.27 -7.41
CA LEU A 275 4.92 6.67 -6.96
C LEU A 275 4.17 6.81 -5.63
N ASN A 276 2.94 6.30 -5.56
CA ASN A 276 2.09 6.38 -4.38
C ASN A 276 2.73 5.70 -3.16
N GLN A 277 3.34 4.53 -3.37
CA GLN A 277 4.07 3.80 -2.34
C GLN A 277 5.24 4.66 -1.81
N ARG A 278 6.07 5.23 -2.69
CA ARG A 278 7.20 6.08 -2.30
C ARG A 278 6.75 7.29 -1.50
N ILE A 279 5.74 8.03 -1.98
CA ILE A 279 5.17 9.17 -1.24
C ILE A 279 4.66 8.72 0.14
N SER A 280 4.06 7.53 0.25
CA SER A 280 3.60 7.01 1.53
C SER A 280 4.75 6.65 2.49
N CYS A 281 5.87 6.14 1.96
CA CYS A 281 7.06 5.76 2.72
C CYS A 281 7.83 6.96 3.27
N TYR A 282 7.92 8.08 2.52
CA TYR A 282 8.60 9.29 2.97
C TYR A 282 7.90 10.03 4.14
N ASN A 283 6.72 9.58 4.57
CA ASN A 283 6.09 10.01 5.82
C ASN A 283 6.63 9.28 7.07
N LEU A 284 7.58 8.36 6.91
CA LEU A 284 8.21 7.60 7.98
C LEU A 284 9.74 7.68 7.80
N ASP A 285 10.44 8.38 8.69
CA ASP A 285 11.88 8.23 8.80
C ASP A 285 12.21 6.83 9.35
N LEU A 286 12.30 5.85 8.45
CA LEU A 286 12.69 4.50 8.79
C LEU A 286 14.06 4.49 9.49
N ASN A 287 14.98 5.37 9.11
CA ASN A 287 16.32 5.40 9.69
C ASN A 287 16.31 5.92 11.12
N SER A 288 15.61 7.00 11.41
CA SER A 288 15.48 7.47 12.80
C SER A 288 14.63 6.51 13.64
N ALA A 289 13.59 5.90 13.07
CA ALA A 289 12.79 4.90 13.78
C ALA A 289 13.60 3.64 14.10
N VAL A 290 14.43 3.15 13.18
CA VAL A 290 15.32 2.00 13.39
C VAL A 290 16.43 2.34 14.39
N LYS A 291 17.09 3.51 14.26
CA LYS A 291 18.08 3.99 15.24
C LYS A 291 17.46 4.11 16.64
N TYR A 292 16.24 4.64 16.73
CA TYR A 292 15.51 4.73 17.98
C TYR A 292 15.25 3.34 18.58
N LEU A 293 14.74 2.39 17.79
CA LEU A 293 14.41 1.04 18.24
C LEU A 293 15.67 0.27 18.69
N VAL A 294 16.73 0.26 17.89
CA VAL A 294 18.04 -0.36 18.22
C VAL A 294 18.67 0.31 19.45
N GLY A 295 18.37 1.59 19.71
CA GLY A 295 18.79 2.30 20.91
C GLY A 295 18.10 1.86 22.21
N GLN A 296 16.95 1.18 22.13
CA GLN A 296 16.19 0.77 23.32
C GLN A 296 16.74 -0.50 23.96
N GLU A 297 16.53 -0.62 25.28
CA GLU A 297 16.96 -1.77 26.12
C GLU A 297 16.56 -3.11 25.50
N LEU A 298 15.31 -3.25 25.04
CA LEU A 298 14.81 -4.51 24.50
C LEU A 298 15.63 -5.01 23.29
N TYR A 299 16.03 -4.11 22.40
CA TYR A 299 16.74 -4.46 21.17
C TYR A 299 18.24 -4.64 21.44
N LYS A 300 18.80 -3.90 22.41
CA LYS A 300 20.17 -4.09 22.91
C LYS A 300 20.34 -5.45 23.58
N ASP A 301 19.41 -5.84 24.45
CA ASP A 301 19.44 -7.13 25.16
C ASP A 301 19.42 -8.33 24.21
N GLU A 302 18.70 -8.21 23.10
CA GLU A 302 18.59 -9.26 22.07
C GLU A 302 19.70 -9.17 21.01
N GLY A 303 20.67 -8.26 21.17
CA GLY A 303 21.79 -8.08 20.24
C GLY A 303 21.37 -7.62 18.84
N ILE A 304 20.21 -6.97 18.70
CA ILE A 304 19.70 -6.51 17.41
C ILE A 304 20.43 -5.22 17.02
N VAL A 305 21.28 -5.30 16.01
CA VAL A 305 22.08 -4.18 15.51
C VAL A 305 21.67 -3.75 14.10
N MET A 306 21.94 -2.49 13.80
CA MET A 306 21.75 -1.92 12.47
C MET A 306 22.98 -2.20 11.59
N SER A 307 22.81 -2.84 10.43
CA SER A 307 23.91 -3.05 9.49
C SER A 307 24.30 -1.75 8.79
N SER A 308 25.52 -1.28 9.05
CA SER A 308 26.12 -0.09 8.42
C SER A 308 26.40 -0.29 6.93
N ASP A 309 26.79 -1.50 6.51
CA ASP A 309 27.08 -1.82 5.12
C ASP A 309 25.82 -1.80 4.25
N TRP A 310 24.71 -2.28 4.80
CA TRP A 310 23.40 -2.18 4.15
C TRP A 310 22.99 -0.72 3.98
N LEU A 311 23.18 0.11 5.00
CA LEU A 311 22.78 1.52 4.96
C LEU A 311 23.56 2.31 3.90
N ASN A 312 24.88 2.14 3.88
CA ASN A 312 25.79 2.86 2.98
C ASN A 312 25.54 2.54 1.51
N LYS A 313 25.08 1.33 1.19
CA LYS A 313 24.73 0.90 -0.17
C LYS A 313 23.51 1.66 -0.74
N TYR A 314 22.63 2.17 0.11
CA TYR A 314 21.37 2.83 -0.30
C TYR A 314 21.27 4.31 0.10
N SER A 315 22.26 4.87 0.81
CA SER A 315 22.22 6.26 1.31
C SER A 315 22.93 7.30 0.44
N ASN A 316 23.72 6.90 -0.57
CA ASN A 316 24.62 7.79 -1.31
C ASN A 316 24.00 8.50 -2.53
N GLU A 317 22.74 8.93 -2.43
CA GLU A 317 22.17 9.95 -3.33
C GLU A 317 21.73 11.16 -2.49
N ARG A 318 22.65 12.10 -2.21
CA ARG A 318 22.29 13.39 -1.63
C ARG A 318 23.17 14.51 -2.20
N GLU A 319 22.55 15.42 -2.95
CA GLU A 319 23.12 16.75 -3.22
C GLU A 319 22.85 17.68 -2.02
N ASN A 320 23.81 18.56 -1.73
CA ASN A 320 23.75 19.47 -0.58
C ASN A 320 22.93 20.73 -0.92
N PHE A 321 22.01 21.10 -0.03
CA PHE A 321 21.23 22.34 -0.08
C PHE A 321 21.81 23.35 0.92
N ILE A 322 22.24 24.53 0.44
CA ILE A 322 22.82 25.61 1.25
C ILE A 322 21.74 26.67 1.49
N VAL A 323 21.57 27.10 2.73
CA VAL A 323 20.70 28.24 3.12
C VAL A 323 21.59 29.34 3.70
N ASN A 324 21.47 30.57 3.17
CA ASN A 324 22.24 31.73 3.59
C ASN A 324 21.84 32.24 4.99
N ASP A 325 22.82 32.78 5.71
CA ASP A 325 22.74 33.18 7.13
C ASP A 325 21.98 34.50 7.40
N GLU A 326 21.43 35.17 6.39
CA GLU A 326 20.79 36.49 6.54
C GLU A 326 19.35 36.42 7.11
N ASP A 327 18.70 35.25 7.09
CA ASP A 327 17.31 35.08 7.56
C ASP A 327 17.16 34.97 9.10
N LYS A 328 18.27 35.06 9.86
CA LYS A 328 18.32 34.81 11.31
C LYS A 328 17.91 35.98 12.21
N LYS A 329 17.64 37.18 11.69
CA LYS A 329 17.52 38.39 12.53
C LYS A 329 16.19 39.13 12.33
N VAL A 330 15.14 38.68 13.00
CA VAL A 330 14.00 39.53 13.37
C VAL A 330 13.56 39.13 14.79
N ASP A 331 13.59 40.11 15.69
CA ASP A 331 13.39 39.96 17.13
C ASP A 331 11.90 39.73 17.46
N ASP A 332 11.67 38.86 18.45
CA ASP A 332 10.37 38.46 18.95
C ASP A 332 9.93 39.46 20.03
N ASN A 333 8.87 40.25 19.81
CA ASN A 333 7.93 40.64 20.86
C ASN A 333 6.71 41.42 20.32
N GLU A 334 5.62 41.25 21.08
CA GLU A 334 4.29 41.87 20.97
C GLU A 334 3.21 41.11 20.17
N ASP A 335 2.05 41.03 20.82
CA ASP A 335 0.74 40.54 20.38
C ASP A 335 0.46 39.03 20.38
N ILE A 336 0.55 38.44 21.57
CA ILE A 336 -0.31 37.31 21.96
C ILE A 336 -1.51 37.86 22.72
N LYS A 337 -2.65 38.01 22.04
CA LYS A 337 -4.00 37.87 22.61
C LYS A 337 -5.05 37.98 21.50
N LYS A 338 -5.55 36.85 21.02
CA LYS A 338 -6.99 36.51 20.88
C LYS A 338 -7.15 35.19 20.11
N GLU A 339 -8.33 34.60 20.28
CA GLU A 339 -8.86 33.41 19.58
C GLU A 339 -8.43 32.04 20.12
N SER A 340 -8.85 31.79 21.36
CA SER A 340 -9.55 30.56 21.71
C SER A 340 -10.92 30.52 21.02
N GLY A 341 -11.20 29.46 20.26
CA GLY A 341 -12.50 29.22 19.63
C GLY A 341 -12.40 28.25 18.45
N PHE A 342 -12.13 26.98 18.72
CA PHE A 342 -12.38 25.90 17.76
C PHE A 342 -13.57 25.12 18.30
N ASP A 343 -14.76 25.60 17.97
CA ASP A 343 -16.00 24.85 18.16
C ASP A 343 -16.10 23.76 17.09
N ASP A 344 -16.27 22.55 17.60
CA ASP A 344 -16.76 21.39 16.88
C ASP A 344 -18.23 21.60 16.51
N ASP A 345 -18.53 21.91 15.25
CA ASP A 345 -19.91 21.90 14.76
C ASP A 345 -20.12 20.87 13.63
N VAL A 346 -20.57 19.71 14.11
CA VAL A 346 -21.74 18.91 13.68
C VAL A 346 -21.96 18.77 12.17
N ASP A 347 -21.73 17.52 11.75
CA ASP A 347 -22.18 16.93 10.50
C ASP A 347 -23.70 17.07 10.32
N ASN A 348 -24.10 17.79 9.28
CA ASN A 348 -25.37 17.54 8.61
C ASN A 348 -25.17 17.69 7.10
N TRP A 349 -24.90 16.57 6.42
CA TRP A 349 -24.81 16.50 4.97
C TRP A 349 -25.74 15.40 4.47
N ASN A 350 -26.76 15.83 3.71
CA ASN A 350 -27.78 15.01 3.11
C ASN A 350 -27.21 14.01 2.11
N GLU A 351 -27.66 12.77 2.28
CA GLU A 351 -27.30 11.55 1.59
C GLU A 351 -28.08 11.41 0.26
N SER A 352 -28.04 12.43 -0.59
CA SER A 352 -28.79 12.45 -1.84
C SER A 352 -27.97 13.06 -2.97
N ASP A 353 -26.96 12.31 -3.42
CA ASP A 353 -26.61 12.11 -4.84
C ASP A 353 -25.42 11.15 -4.96
N ASP A 354 -25.50 10.02 -4.25
CA ASP A 354 -24.56 8.91 -4.41
C ASP A 354 -24.99 8.06 -5.62
N LYS A 355 -24.68 8.55 -6.84
CA LYS A 355 -24.48 7.65 -7.97
C LYS A 355 -22.99 7.35 -8.08
N PRO A 356 -22.53 6.12 -7.79
CA PRO A 356 -21.13 5.78 -7.89
C PRO A 356 -20.68 5.93 -9.34
N ALA A 357 -19.79 6.87 -9.62
CA ALA A 357 -19.00 6.86 -10.85
C ALA A 357 -17.91 5.77 -10.77
N ASN A 358 -18.29 4.52 -10.48
CA ASN A 358 -17.61 3.25 -10.80
C ASN A 358 -18.28 2.09 -10.03
N PRO A 359 -19.29 1.41 -10.57
CA PRO A 359 -19.46 0.00 -10.25
C PRO A 359 -18.44 -0.79 -11.11
N ALA A 360 -17.71 -1.70 -10.46
CA ALA A 360 -16.71 -2.59 -11.05
C ALA A 360 -15.37 -1.93 -11.46
N VAL A 361 -14.50 -1.69 -10.48
CA VAL A 361 -13.14 -2.21 -10.64
C VAL A 361 -13.27 -3.70 -10.37
N THR A 362 -13.42 -4.51 -11.42
CA THR A 362 -12.99 -5.90 -11.36
C THR A 362 -11.58 -5.89 -10.81
N GLU A 363 -11.32 -6.59 -9.70
CA GLU A 363 -9.99 -6.77 -9.12
C GLU A 363 -8.97 -6.96 -10.25
N THR A 364 -8.21 -5.91 -10.54
CA THR A 364 -7.13 -5.96 -11.51
C THR A 364 -6.19 -7.04 -11.02
N LEU A 365 -5.94 -8.02 -11.89
CA LEU A 365 -5.49 -9.34 -11.46
C LEU A 365 -4.21 -9.30 -10.64
N LEU A 366 -4.35 -9.89 -9.45
CA LEU A 366 -3.42 -10.81 -8.81
C LEU A 366 -1.94 -10.40 -8.85
N ASN A 367 -1.63 -9.62 -7.82
CA ASN A 367 -0.36 -9.55 -7.11
C ASN A 367 0.19 -10.94 -6.71
N ASP A 368 0.80 -11.65 -7.65
CA ASP A 368 1.89 -12.58 -7.30
C ASP A 368 3.25 -11.97 -7.67
N GLU A 369 3.33 -11.13 -8.72
CA GLU A 369 4.61 -10.53 -9.15
C GLU A 369 5.05 -9.32 -8.33
N ILE A 370 4.15 -8.69 -7.56
CA ILE A 370 4.56 -7.72 -6.52
C ILE A 370 5.16 -8.45 -5.31
N GLU A 371 4.80 -9.70 -5.04
CA GLU A 371 5.59 -10.50 -4.09
C GLU A 371 6.99 -10.79 -4.66
N ASP A 372 7.11 -11.09 -5.96
CA ASP A 372 8.41 -11.42 -6.57
C ASP A 372 9.31 -10.18 -6.81
N GLN A 373 8.78 -8.96 -6.93
CA GLN A 373 9.59 -7.72 -6.88
C GLN A 373 9.84 -7.21 -5.45
N THR A 374 9.13 -7.74 -4.44
CA THR A 374 9.56 -7.58 -3.04
C THR A 374 10.69 -8.53 -2.65
N ASP A 375 11.04 -9.50 -3.51
CA ASP A 375 12.12 -10.48 -3.27
C ASP A 375 13.50 -10.05 -3.82
N VAL A 376 13.68 -8.78 -4.21
CA VAL A 376 15.02 -8.14 -4.18
C VAL A 376 15.36 -7.60 -2.78
N GLY A 377 14.54 -7.94 -1.79
CA GLY A 377 15.07 -8.15 -0.44
C GLY A 377 15.73 -9.51 -0.42
N ILE A 378 17.06 -9.57 -0.27
CA ILE A 378 17.70 -10.77 0.26
C ILE A 378 16.91 -11.14 1.52
N LYS A 379 16.18 -12.25 1.48
CA LYS A 379 15.52 -12.81 2.67
C LYS A 379 16.62 -13.30 3.58
N PHE A 380 17.18 -12.40 4.37
CA PHE A 380 17.90 -12.80 5.56
C PHE A 380 16.88 -13.50 6.45
N ALA A 381 17.09 -14.80 6.69
CA ALA A 381 16.59 -15.39 7.92
C ALA A 381 17.08 -14.46 9.05
N PRO A 382 16.26 -14.09 10.06
CA PRO A 382 16.65 -13.21 11.19
C PRO A 382 17.77 -13.78 12.08
N ALA A 383 18.56 -14.71 11.55
CA ALA A 383 19.45 -15.60 12.24
C ALA A 383 20.34 -16.30 11.20
N GLU A 384 20.94 -15.57 10.24
CA GLU A 384 22.04 -16.15 9.46
C GLU A 384 23.07 -16.67 10.47
N ASN A 385 23.27 -18.00 10.51
CA ASN A 385 24.06 -18.76 11.49
C ASN A 385 23.46 -18.97 12.91
N ASN A 386 22.20 -18.60 13.17
CA ASN A 386 21.54 -18.83 14.46
C ASN A 386 20.26 -19.69 14.31
N ARG A 387 19.92 -20.49 15.33
CA ARG A 387 18.65 -21.25 15.35
C ARG A 387 17.51 -20.32 15.79
N PRO A 388 16.38 -20.24 15.06
CA PRO A 388 15.27 -19.38 15.44
C PRO A 388 14.65 -19.83 16.76
N THR A 389 14.53 -18.91 17.71
CA THR A 389 13.85 -19.15 18.98
C THR A 389 12.36 -19.38 18.75
N SER A 390 11.80 -20.43 19.35
CA SER A 390 10.36 -20.70 19.24
C SER A 390 9.54 -19.54 19.80
N VAL A 391 8.45 -19.18 19.11
CA VAL A 391 7.46 -18.16 19.55
C VAL A 391 6.91 -18.44 20.96
N LEU A 392 6.97 -19.69 21.41
CA LEU A 392 6.59 -20.08 22.78
C LEU A 392 7.68 -19.81 23.82
N MET A 393 8.95 -19.94 23.43
CA MET A 393 10.11 -19.81 24.30
C MET A 393 10.55 -18.34 24.42
N ASP A 394 10.31 -17.55 23.38
CA ASP A 394 10.60 -16.12 23.39
C ASP A 394 9.55 -15.35 24.22
N MET A 395 9.99 -14.89 25.39
CA MET A 395 9.17 -14.09 26.31
C MET A 395 8.91 -12.67 25.79
N LYS A 396 9.77 -12.15 24.91
CA LYS A 396 9.78 -10.78 24.38
C LYS A 396 9.18 -10.68 22.98
N VAL A 397 8.79 -11.81 22.38
CA VAL A 397 8.31 -11.89 20.99
C VAL A 397 7.17 -10.93 20.65
N ASP A 398 6.25 -10.64 21.58
CA ASP A 398 5.16 -9.69 21.32
C ASP A 398 5.69 -8.24 21.19
N GLU A 399 6.61 -7.86 22.07
CA GLU A 399 7.25 -6.54 22.08
C GLU A 399 8.18 -6.32 20.89
N LEU A 400 8.87 -7.37 20.47
CA LEU A 400 9.73 -7.36 19.27
C LEU A 400 8.90 -7.35 17.98
N THR A 401 7.79 -8.11 17.92
CA THR A 401 6.95 -8.21 16.71
C THR A 401 6.14 -6.93 16.46
N PHE A 402 5.75 -6.21 17.51
CA PHE A 402 4.90 -5.03 17.39
C PHE A 402 5.58 -3.75 17.91
N PRO A 403 6.65 -3.26 17.27
CA PRO A 403 7.36 -2.04 17.69
C PRO A 403 6.46 -0.80 17.69
N LYS A 404 5.42 -0.76 16.84
CA LYS A 404 4.43 0.34 16.83
C LYS A 404 3.54 0.38 18.08
N ILE A 405 3.49 -0.70 18.86
CA ILE A 405 2.69 -0.79 20.09
C ILE A 405 3.61 -0.59 21.30
N TYR A 406 4.74 -1.28 21.32
CA TYR A 406 5.62 -1.37 22.49
C TYR A 406 6.83 -0.44 22.43
N CYS A 407 7.11 0.17 21.27
CA CYS A 407 8.18 1.16 21.06
C CYS A 407 9.55 0.70 21.59
N GLY A 408 9.87 -0.59 21.45
CA GLY A 408 11.14 -1.15 21.94
C GLY A 408 11.26 -1.28 23.45
N LYS A 409 10.15 -1.23 24.20
CA LYS A 409 10.13 -1.41 25.65
C LYS A 409 9.50 -2.75 26.01
N GLN A 410 10.12 -3.46 26.95
CA GLN A 410 9.54 -4.66 27.54
C GLN A 410 8.34 -4.31 28.43
N ARG A 411 7.31 -5.16 28.44
CA ARG A 411 6.19 -5.01 29.37
C ARG A 411 6.67 -5.15 30.82
N ARG A 412 6.25 -4.24 31.71
CA ARG A 412 6.54 -4.33 33.15
C ARG A 412 5.40 -5.05 33.86
N ILE A 413 5.71 -6.17 34.50
CA ILE A 413 4.75 -6.95 35.31
C ILE A 413 5.12 -6.74 36.78
N LYS A 414 4.13 -6.48 37.64
CA LYS A 414 4.35 -6.35 39.09
C LYS A 414 4.82 -7.70 39.67
N GLU A 415 5.86 -7.68 40.50
CA GLU A 415 6.59 -8.87 40.98
C GLU A 415 5.72 -9.90 41.71
N ASN A 416 4.57 -9.50 42.27
CA ASN A 416 3.67 -10.39 43.01
C ASN A 416 2.45 -10.90 42.22
N VAL A 417 2.41 -10.74 40.89
CA VAL A 417 1.24 -11.12 40.08
C VAL A 417 1.57 -12.24 39.09
N LYS A 418 1.03 -13.44 39.33
CA LYS A 418 1.03 -14.54 38.35
C LYS A 418 0.07 -14.23 37.20
N LEU A 419 0.61 -13.79 36.07
CA LEU A 419 -0.16 -13.32 34.93
C LEU A 419 -0.05 -14.31 33.75
N THR A 420 -1.17 -14.89 33.31
CA THR A 420 -1.19 -15.78 32.14
C THR A 420 -1.28 -14.96 30.85
N TYR A 421 -0.78 -15.50 29.73
CA TYR A 421 -0.85 -14.82 28.43
C TYR A 421 -2.29 -14.52 28.01
N ALA A 422 -3.27 -15.36 28.38
CA ALA A 422 -4.69 -15.09 28.16
C ALA A 422 -5.19 -13.86 28.94
N LYS A 423 -4.69 -13.63 30.17
CA LYS A 423 -5.01 -12.42 30.95
C LYS A 423 -4.37 -11.18 30.31
N ILE A 424 -3.14 -11.30 29.80
CA ILE A 424 -2.48 -10.23 29.03
C ILE A 424 -3.32 -9.88 27.80
N ALA A 425 -3.63 -10.86 26.95
CA ALA A 425 -4.40 -10.67 25.73
C ALA A 425 -5.75 -9.98 25.99
N LYS A 426 -6.49 -10.44 27.02
CA LYS A 426 -7.74 -9.79 27.44
C LYS A 426 -7.54 -8.36 27.93
N SER A 427 -6.43 -8.08 28.61
CA SER A 427 -6.11 -6.73 29.07
C SER A 427 -5.77 -5.81 27.90
N GLU A 428 -4.92 -6.28 26.98
CA GLU A 428 -4.51 -5.56 25.77
C GLU A 428 -5.71 -5.23 24.88
N LEU A 429 -6.64 -6.17 24.71
CA LEU A 429 -7.89 -5.97 23.97
C LEU A 429 -8.80 -4.88 24.56
N ARG A 430 -8.71 -4.63 25.87
CA ARG A 430 -9.51 -3.63 26.58
C ARG A 430 -8.80 -2.29 26.71
N MET A 431 -7.54 -2.18 26.26
CA MET A 431 -6.85 -0.90 26.26
C MET A 431 -7.53 0.08 25.30
N PHE A 432 -7.57 1.36 25.68
CA PHE A 432 -8.12 2.42 24.83
C PHE A 432 -7.35 2.57 23.51
N ASP A 433 -6.07 2.17 23.49
CA ASP A 433 -5.24 2.21 22.29
C ASP A 433 -5.72 1.22 21.22
N ARG A 434 -6.31 1.77 20.15
CA ARG A 434 -6.85 1.01 19.02
C ARG A 434 -5.83 0.15 18.28
N ARG A 435 -4.52 0.36 18.49
CA ARG A 435 -3.47 -0.48 17.87
C ARG A 435 -3.53 -1.94 18.35
N TYR A 436 -4.00 -2.20 19.57
CA TYR A 436 -4.20 -3.56 20.08
C TYR A 436 -5.37 -4.29 19.39
N GLY A 437 -6.32 -3.57 18.82
CA GLY A 437 -7.45 -4.11 18.05
C GLY A 437 -7.17 -4.34 16.57
N ARG A 438 -5.93 -4.16 16.09
CA ARG A 438 -5.58 -4.41 14.68
C ARG A 438 -5.61 -5.91 14.38
N ILE A 439 -6.13 -6.26 13.21
CA ILE A 439 -6.26 -7.65 12.73
C ILE A 439 -4.96 -8.45 12.87
N SER A 440 -3.81 -7.86 12.53
CA SER A 440 -2.51 -8.54 12.67
C SER A 440 -2.13 -8.88 14.11
N LYS A 441 -2.34 -7.95 15.06
CA LYS A 441 -2.10 -8.19 16.49
C LYS A 441 -3.10 -9.20 17.06
N LEU A 442 -4.36 -9.13 16.65
CA LEU A 442 -5.40 -10.08 17.05
C LEU A 442 -5.05 -11.50 16.61
N PHE A 443 -4.71 -11.70 15.34
CA PHE A 443 -4.35 -13.02 14.83
C PHE A 443 -3.05 -13.56 15.41
N PHE A 444 -2.03 -12.72 15.61
CA PHE A 444 -0.82 -13.13 16.30
C PHE A 444 -1.12 -13.61 17.73
N THR A 445 -1.88 -12.82 18.48
CA THR A 445 -2.26 -13.13 19.87
C THR A 445 -3.09 -14.42 19.92
N TYR A 446 -4.03 -14.60 19.00
CA TYR A 446 -4.83 -15.81 18.86
C TYR A 446 -3.95 -17.04 18.56
N LYS A 447 -3.07 -16.94 17.57
CA LYS A 447 -2.14 -18.01 17.18
C LYS A 447 -1.26 -18.41 18.35
N LYS A 448 -0.63 -17.45 19.05
CA LYS A 448 0.21 -17.72 20.23
C LYS A 448 -0.59 -18.37 21.38
N LEU A 449 -1.84 -17.96 21.61
CA LEU A 449 -2.73 -18.63 22.57
C LEU A 449 -3.04 -20.08 22.16
N GLN A 450 -3.32 -20.32 20.88
CA GLN A 450 -3.63 -21.64 20.36
C GLN A 450 -2.39 -22.57 20.46
N THR A 451 -1.21 -22.08 20.07
CA THR A 451 0.04 -22.84 20.17
C THR A 451 0.38 -23.18 21.62
N ARG A 452 0.13 -22.28 22.58
CA ARG A 452 0.30 -22.57 24.02
C ARG A 452 -0.63 -23.69 24.49
N LYS A 453 -1.92 -23.63 24.12
CA LYS A 453 -2.89 -24.67 24.47
C LYS A 453 -2.45 -26.04 23.93
N PHE A 454 -1.98 -26.10 22.70
CA PHE A 454 -1.44 -27.34 22.12
C PHE A 454 -0.22 -27.84 22.90
N SER A 455 0.74 -26.97 23.21
CA SER A 455 1.93 -27.34 23.98
C SER A 455 1.59 -27.89 25.37
N ASP A 456 0.64 -27.27 26.06
CA ASP A 456 0.18 -27.73 27.38
C ASP A 456 -0.53 -29.09 27.26
N ALA A 457 -1.38 -29.25 26.25
CA ALA A 457 -2.09 -30.50 26.00
C ALA A 457 -1.11 -31.64 25.68
N ILE A 458 -0.14 -31.42 24.78
CA ILE A 458 0.94 -32.36 24.46
C ILE A 458 1.71 -32.72 25.73
N SER A 459 2.10 -31.73 26.55
CA SER A 459 2.85 -31.98 27.79
C SER A 459 2.03 -32.78 28.82
N ILE A 460 0.71 -32.58 28.89
CA ILE A 460 -0.18 -33.36 29.75
C ILE A 460 -0.28 -34.80 29.23
N THR A 461 -0.49 -34.99 27.93
CA THR A 461 -0.53 -36.32 27.30
C THR A 461 0.78 -37.08 27.51
N LEU A 462 1.92 -36.43 27.27
CA LEU A 462 3.26 -37.03 27.49
C LEU A 462 3.53 -37.38 28.96
N ARG A 463 2.94 -36.66 29.92
CA ARG A 463 3.03 -37.01 31.36
C ARG A 463 2.10 -38.15 31.75
N LYS A 464 0.95 -38.28 31.09
CA LYS A 464 -0.06 -39.30 31.37
C LYS A 464 0.25 -40.64 30.70
N THR A 465 1.05 -40.64 29.64
CA THR A 465 1.63 -41.83 29.00
C THR A 465 2.70 -42.46 29.91
N LYS A 466 2.28 -43.08 31.01
CA LYS A 466 3.11 -44.02 31.78
C LYS A 466 2.97 -45.42 31.19
N ASN A 467 4.10 -45.99 30.74
CA ASN A 467 4.31 -47.42 30.45
C ASN A 467 3.35 -48.12 29.47
N THR A 468 3.33 -47.72 28.20
CA THR A 468 2.79 -48.57 27.10
C THR A 468 3.80 -49.62 26.59
N ARG A 469 5.01 -49.70 27.16
CA ARG A 469 6.07 -50.58 26.67
C ARG A 469 5.88 -52.08 26.98
N ASN A 470 5.10 -52.44 28.00
CA ASN A 470 4.88 -53.83 28.42
C ASN A 470 3.38 -54.16 28.50
N LEU A 471 2.73 -54.35 27.35
CA LEU A 471 1.34 -54.82 27.25
C LEU A 471 1.29 -56.34 27.40
N THR A 472 0.47 -56.87 28.32
CA THR A 472 0.28 -58.32 28.48
C THR A 472 -0.90 -58.83 27.66
N ALA A 473 -0.88 -60.09 27.23
CA ALA A 473 -1.97 -60.71 26.45
C ALA A 473 -3.33 -60.63 27.18
N THR A 474 -3.32 -60.74 28.50
CA THR A 474 -4.52 -60.61 29.35
C THR A 474 -5.15 -59.22 29.29
N GLN A 475 -4.33 -58.17 29.18
CA GLN A 475 -4.82 -56.79 29.03
C GLN A 475 -5.45 -56.58 27.65
N MET A 476 -4.90 -57.18 26.60
CA MET A 476 -5.46 -57.13 25.24
C MET A 476 -6.73 -57.97 25.05
N LEU A 477 -7.05 -58.89 25.97
CA LEU A 477 -8.33 -59.61 25.94
C LEU A 477 -9.44 -58.90 26.71
N ASN A 478 -9.07 -57.92 27.55
CA ASN A 478 -10.04 -57.13 28.28
C ASN A 478 -10.63 -56.04 27.36
N ARG A 479 -11.92 -56.18 27.02
CA ARG A 479 -12.65 -55.20 26.19
C ARG A 479 -12.66 -53.81 26.79
N ASP A 480 -12.72 -53.66 28.12
CA ASP A 480 -12.71 -52.35 28.77
C ASP A 480 -11.32 -51.70 28.70
N TYR A 481 -10.26 -52.50 28.68
CA TYR A 481 -8.89 -52.03 28.49
C TYR A 481 -8.62 -51.61 27.05
N ILE A 482 -9.08 -52.40 26.05
CA ILE A 482 -9.03 -52.01 24.64
C ILE A 482 -9.87 -50.75 24.40
N ASN A 483 -11.10 -50.71 24.91
CA ASN A 483 -11.94 -49.52 24.83
C ASN A 483 -11.29 -48.33 25.54
N GLY A 484 -10.58 -48.56 26.64
CA GLY A 484 -9.77 -47.55 27.32
C GLY A 484 -8.59 -47.05 26.48
N LEU A 485 -7.88 -47.91 25.74
CA LEU A 485 -6.82 -47.53 24.80
C LEU A 485 -7.35 -46.75 23.59
N VAL A 486 -8.53 -47.14 23.08
CA VAL A 486 -9.22 -46.49 21.95
C VAL A 486 -9.85 -45.16 22.37
N HIS A 487 -10.47 -45.08 23.55
CA HIS A 487 -11.07 -43.83 24.07
C HIS A 487 -10.05 -42.87 24.66
N ASN A 488 -8.95 -43.36 25.23
CA ASN A 488 -7.84 -42.52 25.67
C ASN A 488 -6.80 -42.33 24.55
N ASP A 489 -7.21 -42.36 23.27
CA ASP A 489 -6.32 -42.07 22.14
C ASP A 489 -5.53 -40.78 22.44
N ASP A 490 -4.27 -40.98 22.80
CA ASP A 490 -3.38 -39.93 23.28
C ASP A 490 -3.20 -38.87 22.18
N ALA A 491 -3.36 -39.28 20.92
CA ALA A 491 -3.35 -38.40 19.76
C ALA A 491 -4.58 -37.47 19.70
N PHE A 492 -5.76 -37.96 20.07
CA PHE A 492 -6.98 -37.15 20.05
C PHE A 492 -7.08 -36.19 21.24
N THR A 493 -6.48 -36.58 22.37
CA THR A 493 -6.50 -35.79 23.61
C THR A 493 -5.82 -34.43 23.44
N PHE A 494 -4.75 -34.34 22.65
CA PHE A 494 -4.11 -33.04 22.38
C PHE A 494 -4.85 -32.20 21.32
N LEU A 495 -5.55 -32.85 20.38
CA LEU A 495 -6.35 -32.19 19.34
C LEU A 495 -7.68 -31.64 19.84
N ARG A 496 -8.24 -32.20 20.92
CA ARG A 496 -9.48 -31.69 21.58
C ARG A 496 -9.47 -30.21 21.95
N CYS A 497 -8.29 -29.59 22.03
CA CYS A 497 -8.14 -28.16 22.29
C CYS A 497 -8.40 -27.26 21.07
N ASP A 498 -8.49 -27.82 19.86
CA ASP A 498 -8.84 -27.12 18.64
C ASP A 498 -10.36 -27.12 18.43
N ARG A 499 -10.94 -25.95 18.14
CA ARG A 499 -12.37 -25.82 17.83
C ARG A 499 -12.75 -26.46 16.50
N SER A 500 -11.77 -26.68 15.63
CA SER A 500 -11.95 -27.30 14.32
C SER A 500 -11.65 -28.80 14.31
N SER A 501 -11.28 -29.39 15.46
CA SER A 501 -11.14 -30.83 15.55
C SER A 501 -12.52 -31.50 15.48
N PRO A 502 -12.65 -32.61 14.75
CA PRO A 502 -13.89 -33.39 14.74
C PRO A 502 -14.32 -33.67 16.18
N ALA A 503 -15.59 -33.45 16.50
CA ALA A 503 -16.15 -34.07 17.70
C ALA A 503 -16.23 -35.57 17.40
N PHE A 504 -15.51 -36.38 18.18
CA PHE A 504 -15.81 -37.81 18.23
C PHE A 504 -17.20 -38.00 18.81
#